data_AF-A0A537KZF5-F1
#
_entry.id   AF-A0A537KZF5-F1
#
_cell.length_a   1.000
_cell.length_b   1.000
_cell.length_c   1.000
_cell.angle_alpha   90.00
_cell.angle_beta   90.00
_cell.angle_gamma   90.00
#
_symmetry.space_group_name_H-M   'P 1'
#
loop_
_entity.id
_entity.type
_entity.pdbx_description
1 polymer ?
#
loop_
_entity_poly.entity_id
_entity_poly.type
_entity_poly.pdbx_seq_one_letter_code
_entity_poly.pdbx_strand_id
1 'polypeptide(L)'
;MILESHNRMESPVRINATRLVIKDNQGRPLAVFFQVSQEHVRFISAGEPDFERHLESLGLDRTVVLTNKDVASLVPPRIRT
;
A
#
# COMPACT_ATOMS: atom_id res chain seq x y z
N MET A 1 -1.55 -4.76 -11.01
CA MET A 1 -0.18 -4.26 -10.85
C MET A 1 0.51 -5.22 -9.90
N ILE A 2 1.75 -5.59 -10.17
CA ILE A 2 2.52 -6.48 -9.29
C ILE A 2 3.47 -5.59 -8.47
N LEU A 3 3.33 -5.63 -7.16
CA LEU A 3 4.27 -5.01 -6.23
C LEU A 3 5.28 -6.07 -5.80
N GLU A 4 6.57 -5.79 -6.01
CA GLU A 4 7.65 -6.61 -5.49
C GLU A 4 8.29 -5.88 -4.30
N SER A 5 8.23 -6.51 -3.13
CA SER A 5 8.91 -6.02 -1.94
C SER A 5 10.20 -6.82 -1.75
N HIS A 6 11.32 -6.10 -1.67
CA HIS A 6 12.65 -6.69 -1.48
C HIS A 6 13.14 -6.36 -0.08
N ASN A 7 13.45 -7.38 0.72
CA ASN A 7 14.22 -7.20 1.95
C ASN A 7 15.66 -7.64 1.68
N ARG A 8 16.57 -6.68 1.51
CA ARG A 8 17.98 -6.94 1.19
C ARG A 8 18.19 -7.84 -0.05
N MET A 9 17.29 -7.76 -1.02
CA MET A 9 17.29 -8.54 -2.27
C MET A 9 17.10 -10.07 -2.10
N GLU A 10 16.95 -10.57 -0.87
CA GLU A 10 16.65 -11.97 -0.62
C GLU A 10 15.13 -12.18 -0.62
N SER A 11 14.66 -13.15 -1.43
CA SER A 11 13.26 -13.61 -1.48
C SER A 11 12.21 -12.49 -1.65
N PRO A 12 12.08 -11.90 -2.86
CA PRO A 12 11.08 -10.89 -3.12
C PRO A 12 9.66 -11.43 -2.93
N VAL A 13 8.84 -10.68 -2.20
CA VAL A 13 7.41 -10.98 -2.04
C VAL A 13 6.63 -10.27 -3.13
N ARG A 14 5.90 -11.04 -3.94
CA ARG A 14 5.04 -10.53 -5.01
C ARG A 14 3.61 -10.39 -4.53
N ILE A 15 3.04 -9.21 -4.69
CA ILE A 15 1.67 -8.90 -4.27
C ILE A 15 0.92 -8.32 -5.46
N ASN A 16 -0.23 -8.91 -5.79
CA ASN A 16 -1.15 -8.30 -6.75
C ASN A 16 -1.90 -7.15 -6.07
N ALA A 17 -1.76 -5.95 -6.61
CA ALA A 17 -2.43 -4.76 -6.12
C ALA A 17 -3.09 -3.99 -7.27
N THR A 18 -4.17 -3.29 -6.95
CA THR A 18 -4.78 -2.28 -7.83
C THR A 18 -4.28 -0.88 -7.49
N ARG A 19 -3.75 -0.67 -6.29
CA ARG A 19 -3.21 0.60 -5.79
C ARG A 19 -2.11 0.43 -4.75
N LEU A 20 -1.23 1.43 -4.65
CA LEU A 20 -0.19 1.58 -3.64
C LEU A 20 -0.23 3.01 -3.11
N VAL A 21 -0.26 3.17 -1.78
CA VAL A 21 -0.20 4.48 -1.12
C VAL A 21 1.08 4.52 -0.31
N ILE A 22 1.94 5.49 -0.61
CA ILE A 22 3.13 5.79 0.20
C ILE A 22 2.71 6.81 1.26
N LYS A 23 3.05 6.53 2.52
CA LYS A 23 2.77 7.43 3.65
C LYS A 23 4.06 7.75 4.38
N ASP A 24 4.10 8.90 5.04
CA ASP A 24 5.16 9.23 5.99
C ASP A 24 4.96 8.50 7.33
N ASN A 25 5.91 8.72 8.27
CA ASN A 25 5.86 8.13 9.61
C ASN A 25 4.67 8.61 10.46
N GLN A 26 4.00 9.68 10.06
CA GLN A 26 2.80 10.23 10.71
C GLN A 26 1.51 9.72 10.04
N GLY A 27 1.62 8.86 9.03
CA GLY A 27 0.49 8.30 8.30
C GLY A 27 -0.09 9.23 7.22
N ARG A 28 0.57 10.35 6.93
CA ARG A 28 0.14 11.27 5.87
C ARG A 28 0.53 10.72 4.50
N PRO A 29 -0.38 10.68 3.52
CA PRO A 29 -0.08 10.19 2.18
C PRO A 29 0.90 11.15 1.47
N LEU A 30 1.98 10.58 0.92
CA LEU A 30 3.01 11.26 0.15
C LEU A 30 2.84 11.02 -1.35
N ALA A 31 2.35 9.83 -1.74
CA ALA A 31 2.11 9.49 -3.13
C ALA A 31 1.11 8.34 -3.25
N VAL A 32 0.42 8.29 -4.39
CA VAL A 32 -0.46 7.18 -4.74
C VAL A 32 -0.17 6.71 -6.15
N PHE A 33 -0.04 5.39 -6.29
CA PHE A 33 0.00 4.68 -7.56
C PHE A 33 -1.27 3.87 -7.69
N PHE A 34 -1.91 3.89 -8.85
CA PHE A 34 -3.08 3.07 -9.10
C PHE A 34 -3.11 2.63 -10.56
N GLN A 35 -3.58 1.41 -10.77
CA GLN A 35 -3.67 0.82 -12.09
C GLN A 35 -4.95 1.31 -12.78
N VAL A 36 -4.80 1.97 -13.92
CA VAL A 36 -5.93 2.46 -14.74
C VAL A 36 -6.30 1.41 -15.80
N SER A 37 -5.31 0.67 -16.30
CA SER A 37 -5.52 -0.46 -17.22
C SER A 37 -4.40 -1.50 -17.05
N GLN A 38 -4.47 -2.64 -17.75
CA GLN A 38 -3.45 -3.69 -17.63
C GLN A 38 -2.02 -3.18 -17.90
N GLU A 39 -1.88 -2.20 -18.78
CA GLU A 39 -0.58 -1.65 -19.21
C GLU A 39 -0.28 -0.27 -18.60
N HIS A 40 -1.23 0.36 -17.92
CA HIS A 40 -1.09 1.74 -17.45
C HIS A 40 -1.26 1.84 -15.93
N VAL A 41 -0.21 2.36 -15.29
CA VAL A 41 -0.20 2.78 -13.89
C VAL A 41 -0.11 4.29 -13.86
N ARG A 42 -1.02 4.92 -13.13
CA ARG A 42 -0.99 6.36 -12.85
C ARG A 42 -0.36 6.61 -11.50
N PHE A 43 0.37 7.72 -11.40
CA PHE A 43 1.06 8.19 -10.21
C PHE A 43 0.67 9.65 -9.97
N ILE A 44 0.47 10.01 -8.70
CA ILE A 44 0.24 11.39 -8.25
C ILE A 44 0.90 11.55 -6.88
N SER A 45 1.59 12.67 -6.67
CA SER A 45 2.32 12.97 -5.43
C SER A 45 1.78 14.19 -4.68
N ALA A 46 2.08 14.24 -3.38
CA ALA A 46 1.76 15.38 -2.54
C ALA A 46 2.44 16.66 -3.08
N GLY A 47 1.65 17.73 -3.23
CA GLY A 47 2.08 18.99 -3.83
C GLY A 47 1.67 19.17 -5.29
N GLU A 48 1.20 18.12 -5.96
CA GLU A 48 0.56 18.25 -7.27
C GLU A 48 -0.87 18.82 -7.14
N PRO A 49 -1.32 19.62 -8.12
CA PRO A 49 -2.72 20.01 -8.22
C PRO A 49 -3.63 18.79 -8.18
N ASP A 50 -4.74 18.90 -7.44
CA ASP A 50 -5.76 17.84 -7.32
C ASP A 50 -5.33 16.55 -6.61
N PHE A 51 -4.17 16.50 -5.93
CA PHE A 51 -3.76 15.33 -5.14
C PHE A 51 -4.84 14.89 -4.14
N GLU A 52 -5.35 15.82 -3.34
CA GLU A 52 -6.40 15.55 -2.34
C GLU A 52 -7.69 15.02 -2.97
N ARG A 53 -8.14 15.61 -4.10
CA ARG A 53 -9.33 15.11 -4.81
C ARG A 53 -9.13 13.69 -5.33
N HIS A 54 -7.91 13.35 -5.77
CA HIS A 54 -7.61 11.99 -6.20
C HIS A 54 -7.60 11.02 -5.01
N LEU A 55 -7.11 11.42 -3.83
CA LEU A 55 -7.20 10.61 -2.61
C LEU A 55 -8.66 10.30 -2.23
N GLU A 56 -9.52 11.32 -2.26
CA GLU A 56 -10.96 11.19 -1.99
C GLU A 56 -11.64 10.28 -3.01
N SER A 57 -11.36 10.46 -4.31
CA SER A 57 -11.93 9.62 -5.38
C SER A 57 -11.58 8.14 -5.26
N LEU A 58 -10.44 7.84 -4.62
CA LEU A 58 -9.98 6.49 -4.36
C LEU A 58 -10.56 5.92 -3.05
N GLY A 59 -11.40 6.65 -2.32
CA GLY A 59 -11.96 6.21 -1.05
C GLY A 59 -10.87 5.96 0.02
N LEU A 60 -9.76 6.71 -0.06
CA LEU A 60 -8.62 6.53 0.83
C LEU A 60 -8.79 7.21 2.21
N ASP A 61 -9.89 7.92 2.40
CA ASP A 61 -10.46 8.38 3.67
C ASP A 61 -10.77 7.22 4.65
N ARG A 62 -10.89 5.96 4.17
CA ARG A 62 -11.11 4.74 4.99
C ARG A 62 -10.18 3.57 4.69
N THR A 63 -8.93 3.81 4.31
CA THR A 63 -8.04 2.71 3.88
C THR A 63 -7.57 1.82 5.05
N VAL A 64 -7.87 0.52 4.99
CA VAL A 64 -7.26 -0.51 5.84
C VAL A 64 -5.74 -0.48 5.65
N VAL A 65 -5.03 -0.05 6.68
CA VAL A 65 -3.57 -0.04 6.73
C VAL A 65 -3.12 -1.45 7.14
N LEU A 66 -2.55 -2.20 6.20
CA LEU A 66 -1.78 -3.39 6.53
C LEU A 66 -0.41 -2.95 7.06
N THR A 67 -0.34 -2.67 8.35
CA THR A 67 0.93 -2.46 9.04
C THR A 67 1.61 -3.83 9.16
N ASN A 68 2.68 -4.05 8.40
CA ASN A 68 3.51 -5.23 8.54
C ASN A 68 4.25 -5.14 9.89
N LYS A 69 3.72 -5.78 10.92
CA LYS A 69 4.41 -5.93 12.21
C LYS A 69 5.37 -7.11 12.10
N ASP A 70 6.60 -6.90 12.55
CA ASP A 70 7.61 -7.94 12.70
C ASP A 70 7.01 -9.26 13.22
N VAL A 71 7.27 -10.33 12.47
CA VAL A 71 6.70 -11.68 12.62
C VAL A 71 7.08 -12.34 13.95
N ALA A 72 8.00 -11.76 14.73
CA ALA A 72 8.42 -12.28 16.02
C ALA A 72 7.35 -12.21 17.14
N SER A 73 6.20 -11.55 16.91
CA SER A 73 5.21 -11.26 17.96
C SER A 73 3.84 -11.96 17.81
N LEU A 74 3.64 -12.78 16.78
CA LEU A 74 2.35 -13.46 16.55
C LEU A 74 2.29 -14.80 17.29
N VAL A 75 1.61 -14.82 18.43
CA VAL A 75 1.20 -16.07 19.10
C VAL A 75 0.15 -16.78 18.23
N PRO A 76 0.34 -18.06 17.85
CA PRO A 76 -0.65 -18.76 17.04
C PRO A 76 -1.97 -18.96 17.81
N PRO A 77 -3.14 -18.84 17.14
CA PRO A 77 -4.42 -18.99 17.80
C PRO A 77 -4.58 -20.43 18.32
N ARG A 78 -4.93 -20.55 19.60
CA ARG A 78 -5.23 -21.84 20.23
C ARG A 78 -6.51 -22.41 19.64
N ILE A 79 -6.37 -23.52 18.92
CA ILE A 79 -7.50 -24.33 18.46
C ILE A 79 -8.09 -24.99 19.71
N ARG A 80 -9.35 -24.67 20.03
CA ARG A 80 -10.12 -25.43 21.01
C ARG A 80 -10.74 -26.64 20.30
N THR A 81 -10.21 -27.82 20.56
CA THR A 81 -10.91 -29.10 20.35
C THR A 81 -11.83 -29.39 21.53
#